data_AF-A0A3D0QU06-F1
#
_entry.id   AF-A0A3D0QU06-F1
#
_cell.length_a   1.000
_cell.length_b   1.000
_cell.length_c   1.000
_cell.angle_alpha   90.00
_cell.angle_beta   90.00
_cell.angle_gamma   90.00
#
_symmetry.space_group_name_H-M   'P 1'
#
loop_
_entity.id
_entity.type
_entity.pdbx_description
1 polymer ?
#
loop_
_entity_poly.entity_id
_entity_poly.type
_entity_poly.pdbx_seq_one_letter_code
_entity_poly.pdbx_strand_id
1 'polypeptide(L)' 'MPDTITIPAETARHVLWQYGADGGYAPGTFTQHLLSAFATADLINKAKLGIVFPELGAAVHLAEYDRDGINKLRQIAGAA' A
#
# COMPACT_ATOMS: atom_id res chain seq x y z
N MET A 1 -19.93 -5.32 9.06
CA MET A 1 -19.60 -3.90 8.81
C MET A 1 -18.16 -3.92 8.31
N PRO A 2 -17.79 -3.37 7.15
CA PRO A 2 -16.38 -3.42 6.77
C PRO A 2 -15.66 -2.42 7.67
N ASP A 3 -14.83 -2.92 8.58
CA ASP A 3 -13.85 -2.11 9.29
C ASP A 3 -13.10 -1.28 8.24
N THR A 4 -13.25 0.04 8.31
CA THR A 4 -12.43 0.97 7.54
C THR A 4 -10.98 0.73 7.93
N ILE A 5 -10.29 -0.10 7.13
CA ILE A 5 -8.89 -0.42 7.35
C ILE A 5 -8.12 0.89 7.36
N THR A 6 -7.61 1.26 8.53
CA THR A 6 -6.83 2.48 8.70
C THR A 6 -5.43 2.18 8.21
N ILE A 7 -5.02 2.84 7.13
CA ILE A 7 -3.65 2.71 6.59
C ILE A 7 -2.74 3.59 7.45
N PRO A 8 -1.72 3.03 8.13
CA PRO A 8 -0.79 3.84 8.90
C PRO A 8 0.12 4.62 7.95
N ALA A 9 0.57 5.80 8.39
CA ALA A 9 1.39 6.71 7.59
C ALA A 9 2.66 6.02 7.06
N GLU A 10 3.28 5.16 7.87
CA GLU A 10 4.49 4.43 7.49
C GLU A 10 4.23 3.44 6.34
N THR A 11 3.13 2.68 6.40
CA THR A 11 2.70 1.80 5.30
C THR A 11 2.41 2.58 4.03
N ALA A 12 1.76 3.76 4.15
CA ALA A 12 1.54 4.62 3.00
C ALA A 12 2.87 5.07 2.35
N ARG A 13 3.88 5.45 3.15
CA ARG A 13 5.22 5.83 2.64
C ARG A 13 5.93 4.67 1.94
N HIS A 14 5.83 3.46 2.47
CA HIS A 14 6.42 2.28 1.85
C HIS A 14 5.77 1.96 0.49
N VAL A 15 4.45 2.11 0.40
CA VAL A 15 3.70 1.91 -0.84
C VAL A 15 4.06 3.02 -1.83
N LEU A 16 4.09 4.29 -1.42
CA LEU A 16 4.53 5.41 -2.26
C LEU A 16 5.93 5.18 -2.84
N TRP A 17 6.86 4.66 -2.03
CA TRP A 17 8.21 4.29 -2.49
C TRP A 17 8.17 3.22 -3.59
N GLN A 18 7.34 2.18 -3.45
CA GLN A 18 7.18 1.12 -4.45
C GLN A 18 6.67 1.65 -5.80
N TYR A 19 5.79 2.65 -5.78
CA TYR A 19 5.25 3.30 -7.00
C TYR A 19 6.11 4.46 -7.51
N GLY A 20 7.26 4.74 -6.89
CA GLY A 20 8.14 5.85 -7.27
C GLY A 20 7.52 7.23 -7.04
N ALA A 21 6.55 7.34 -6.13
CA ALA A 21 5.88 8.59 -5.80
C ALA A 21 6.67 9.39 -4.74
N ASP A 22 6.54 10.72 -4.82
CA ASP A 22 7.17 11.65 -3.87
C ASP A 22 6.66 11.44 -2.43
N GLY A 23 7.54 11.58 -1.44
CA GLY A 23 7.26 11.26 -0.04
C GLY A 23 7.36 9.77 0.30
N GLY A 24 7.79 8.92 -0.63
CA GLY A 24 8.07 7.51 -0.40
C GLY A 24 9.29 7.29 0.50
N TYR A 25 9.19 6.32 1.42
CA TYR A 25 10.31 5.87 2.26
C TYR A 25 10.58 4.39 2.02
N ALA A 26 11.85 4.00 1.94
CA ALA A 26 12.22 2.62 1.68
C ALA A 26 11.89 1.74 2.90
N PRO A 27 11.05 0.70 2.74
CA PRO A 27 10.81 -0.27 3.80
C PRO A 27 12.04 -1.16 4.05
N GLY A 28 12.00 -1.91 5.16
CA GLY A 28 12.91 -3.04 5.37
C GLY A 28 12.71 -4.17 4.34
N THR A 29 13.70 -5.05 4.21
CA THR A 29 13.77 -6.11 3.18
C THR A 29 12.52 -7.00 3.12
N PHE A 30 11.98 -7.41 4.28
CA PHE A 30 10.76 -8.23 4.31
C PHE A 30 9.56 -7.50 3.69
N THR A 31 9.32 -6.27 4.10
CA THR A 31 8.20 -5.45 3.62
C THR A 31 8.38 -5.08 2.14
N GLN A 32 9.62 -4.89 1.68
CA GLN A 32 9.92 -4.69 0.26
C GLN A 32 9.54 -5.92 -0.58
N HIS A 33 9.92 -7.13 -0.14
CA HIS A 33 9.52 -8.37 -0.82
C HIS A 33 8.00 -8.56 -0.78
N LEU A 34 7.35 -8.21 0.34
CA LEU A 34 5.91 -8.28 0.47
C LEU A 34 5.21 -7.32 -0.52
N LEU A 35 5.65 -6.07 -0.61
CA LEU A 35 5.13 -5.10 -1.59
C LEU A 35 5.33 -5.56 -3.03
N SER A 36 6.50 -6.14 -3.32
CA SER A 36 6.77 -6.73 -4.63
C SER A 36 5.83 -7.90 -4.92
N ALA A 37 5.60 -8.78 -3.93
CA ALA A 37 4.66 -9.88 -4.06
C ALA A 37 3.24 -9.38 -4.30
N PHE A 38 2.79 -8.33 -3.60
CA PHE A 38 1.52 -7.67 -3.89
C PHE A 38 1.49 -7.15 -5.32
N ALA A 39 2.49 -6.38 -5.77
CA ALA A 39 2.50 -5.80 -7.12
C ALA A 39 2.46 -6.87 -8.24
N THR A 40 3.14 -8.01 -8.05
CA THR A 40 3.23 -9.06 -9.08
C THR A 40 2.15 -10.14 -8.98
N ALA A 41 1.46 -10.26 -7.85
CA ALA A 41 0.47 -11.32 -7.63
C ALA A 41 -0.80 -11.10 -8.46
N ASP A 42 -1.41 -12.19 -8.91
CA ASP A 42 -2.75 -12.18 -9.49
C ASP A 42 -3.81 -11.79 -8.47
N LEU A 43 -4.98 -11.37 -8.94
CA LEU A 43 -6.09 -10.88 -8.12
C LEU A 43 -6.44 -11.82 -6.95
N ILE A 44 -6.44 -13.15 -7.16
CA ILE A 44 -6.75 -14.13 -6.12
C ILE A 44 -5.68 -14.15 -5.03
N ASN A 45 -4.40 -14.08 -5.41
CA ASN A 45 -3.29 -14.10 -4.45
C ASN A 45 -3.16 -12.75 -3.74
N LYS A 46 -3.41 -11.63 -4.43
CA LYS A 46 -3.58 -10.30 -3.81
C LYS A 46 -4.67 -10.30 -2.76
N ALA A 47 -5.83 -10.90 -3.05
CA ALA A 47 -6.92 -11.00 -2.08
C ALA A 47 -6.52 -11.80 -0.84
N LYS A 48 -5.83 -12.94 -1.01
CA LYS A 48 -5.29 -13.72 0.12
C LYS A 48 -4.28 -12.93 0.95
N LEU A 49 -3.35 -12.24 0.30
CA LEU A 49 -2.37 -11.40 0.97
C LEU A 49 -3.05 -10.24 1.71
N GLY A 50 -4.10 -9.63 1.14
CA GLY A 50 -4.87 -8.57 1.78
C GLY A 50 -5.68 -9.04 3.00
N ILE A 51 -6.01 -10.33 3.12
CA ILE A 51 -6.59 -10.88 4.35
C ILE A 51 -5.56 -10.94 5.48
N VAL A 52 -4.32 -11.31 5.15
CA VAL A 52 -3.22 -11.46 6.13
C VAL A 52 -2.59 -10.11 6.48
N PHE A 53 -2.47 -9.22 5.51
CA PHE A 53 -1.87 -7.89 5.62
C PHE A 53 -2.88 -6.83 5.16
N PRO A 54 -3.93 -6.58 5.96
CA PRO A 54 -5.04 -5.73 5.55
C PRO A 54 -4.64 -4.29 5.26
N GLU A 55 -3.76 -3.70 6.08
CA GLU A 55 -3.29 -2.32 5.91
C GLU A 55 -2.51 -2.13 4.60
N LEU A 56 -1.63 -3.08 4.29
CA LEU A 56 -0.80 -3.06 3.09
C LEU A 56 -1.64 -3.36 1.85
N GLY A 57 -2.55 -4.33 1.95
CA GLY A 57 -3.51 -4.65 0.88
C GLY A 57 -4.43 -3.48 0.56
N ALA A 58 -4.95 -2.77 1.58
CA ALA A 58 -5.76 -1.58 1.38
C ALA A 58 -4.96 -0.45 0.70
N ALA A 59 -3.71 -0.23 1.13
CA ALA A 59 -2.85 0.79 0.53
C ALA A 59 -2.46 0.50 -0.92
N VAL A 60 -2.09 -0.76 -1.23
CA VAL A 60 -1.81 -1.20 -2.61
C VAL A 60 -3.07 -1.12 -3.46
N HIS A 61 -4.22 -1.56 -2.95
CA HIS A 61 -5.48 -1.45 -3.67
C HIS A 61 -5.84 0.02 -3.97
N LEU A 62 -5.60 0.93 -3.02
CA LEU A 62 -5.76 2.36 -3.24
C LEU A 62 -4.84 2.84 -4.36
N ALA A 63 -3.55 2.48 -4.32
CA ALA A 63 -2.58 2.88 -5.34
C ALA A 63 -2.90 2.35 -6.76
N GLU A 64 -3.40 1.11 -6.88
CA GLU A 64 -3.62 0.46 -8.18
C GLU A 64 -4.98 0.77 -8.82
N TYR A 65 -6.04 0.88 -8.02
CA TYR A 65 -7.42 0.95 -8.52
C TYR A 65 -8.06 2.32 -8.34
N ASP A 66 -7.56 3.15 -7.43
CA ASP A 66 -8.09 4.50 -7.23
C ASP A 66 -7.32 5.49 -8.10
N ARG A 67 -8.06 6.25 -8.93
CA ARG A 67 -7.48 7.21 -9.87
C ARG A 67 -6.69 8.33 -9.16
N ASP A 68 -7.00 8.59 -7.89
CA ASP A 68 -6.32 9.55 -7.01
C ASP A 68 -5.57 8.86 -5.85
N GLY A 69 -5.33 7.55 -5.96
CA GLY A 69 -4.82 6.73 -4.87
C GLY A 69 -3.47 7.18 -4.33
N ILE A 70 -2.57 7.62 -5.21
CA ILE A 70 -1.26 8.15 -4.82
C ILE A 70 -1.40 9.44 -4.01
N ASN A 71 -2.28 10.37 -4.38
CA ASN A 71 -2.51 11.60 -3.62
C ASN A 71 -3.11 11.31 -2.25
N LYS A 72 -4.09 10.39 -2.18
CA LYS A 72 -4.65 9.93 -0.90
C LYS A 72 -3.58 9.29 -0.01
N LEU A 73 -2.71 8.45 -0.57
CA LEU A 73 -1.58 7.87 0.18
C LEU A 73 -0.61 8.94 0.66
N ARG A 74 -0.34 9.99 -0.13
CA ARG A 74 0.49 11.13 0.31
C ARG A 74 -0.13 11.88 1.48
N GLN A 75 -1.44 12.12 1.45
CA GLN A 75 -2.17 12.73 2.57
C GLN A 75 -2.08 11.86 3.84
N ILE A 76 -2.25 10.54 3.70
CA ILE A 76 -2.12 9.59 4.82
C ILE A 76 -0.68 9.53 5.35
N ALA A 77 0.32 9.61 4.47
CA ALA A 77 1.73 9.63 4.82
C ALA A 77 2.16 10.92 5.56
N GLY A 78 1.31 11.94 5.60
CA GLY A 78 1.65 13.27 6.11
C GLY A 78 2.63 14.03 5.20
N ALA A 79 2.76 13.59 3.94
CA ALA A 79 3.54 14.29 2.92
C ALA A 79 2.63 15.32 2.25
N ALA A 80 2.46 16.46 2.92
CA ALA A 80 1.76 17.64 2.42
C ALA A 80 2.60 18.39 1.38
#